data_AF-A0A0Q9Y1I9-F1
#
_entry.id   AF-A0A0Q9Y1I9-F1
#
_cell.length_a   1.000
_cell.length_b   1.000
_cell.length_c   1.000
_cell.angle_alpha   90.00
_cell.angle_beta   90.00
_cell.angle_gamma   90.00
#
_symmetry.space_group_name_H-M   'P 1'
#
loop_
_entity.id
_entity.type
_entity.pdbx_description
1 polymer ?
#
loop_
_entity_poly.entity_id
_entity_poly.type
_entity_poly.pdbx_seq_one_letter_code
_entity_poly.pdbx_strand_id
1 'polypeptide(L)'
;MTELVIQSYSVVSCIGQFLGLIVFALSPSIWISYGAIFFTGLLMGGIFSIGLLIINDTSKGHEERTTSLLVALGGLGGAILPKLVGELIDLIDRFAISVTLWTMVGFAFILVSLMGVIFYLKNKSEQVEIESKVS
;
A
#
# COMPACT_ATOMS: atom_id res chain seq x y z
N MET A 1 -20.59 10.43 -3.22
CA MET A 1 -20.56 10.04 -1.79
C MET A 1 -19.75 8.76 -1.57
N THR A 2 -19.93 7.73 -2.40
CA THR A 2 -19.14 6.48 -2.40
C THR A 2 -17.64 6.69 -2.65
N GLU A 3 -17.26 7.47 -3.66
CA GLU A 3 -15.85 7.78 -3.99
C GLU A 3 -15.06 8.42 -2.82
N LEU A 4 -15.68 9.35 -2.08
CA LEU A 4 -15.06 10.02 -0.94
C LEU A 4 -14.82 9.07 0.25
N VAL A 5 -15.73 8.11 0.46
CA VAL A 5 -15.62 7.09 1.50
C VAL A 5 -14.48 6.11 1.16
N ILE A 6 -14.40 5.69 -0.09
CA ILE A 6 -13.34 4.80 -0.61
C ILE A 6 -11.95 5.46 -0.47
N GLN A 7 -11.84 6.73 -0.86
CA GLN A 7 -10.60 7.50 -0.75
C GLN A 7 -10.18 7.66 0.71
N SER A 8 -11.11 8.01 1.60
CA SER A 8 -10.85 8.17 3.03
C SER A 8 -10.43 6.85 3.69
N TYR A 9 -11.11 5.74 3.38
CA TYR A 9 -10.77 4.41 3.90
C TYR A 9 -9.38 3.96 3.46
N SER A 10 -9.03 4.17 2.19
CA SER A 10 -7.72 3.77 1.64
C SER A 10 -6.58 4.55 2.30
N VAL A 11 -6.76 5.85 2.53
CA VAL A 11 -5.77 6.69 3.23
C VAL A 11 -5.62 6.26 4.69
N VAL A 12 -6.72 6.05 5.42
CA VAL A 12 -6.69 5.58 6.82
C VAL A 12 -6.00 4.22 6.93
N SER A 13 -6.27 3.31 5.99
CA SER A 13 -5.67 1.98 5.98
C SER A 13 -4.17 2.02 5.67
N CYS A 14 -3.74 2.85 4.73
CA CYS A 14 -2.31 3.06 4.44
C CYS A 14 -1.56 3.65 5.64
N ILE A 15 -2.15 4.64 6.32
CA ILE A 15 -1.57 5.23 7.53
C ILE A 15 -1.52 4.19 8.66
N GLY A 16 -2.61 3.43 8.86
CA GLY A 16 -2.67 2.38 9.87
C GLY A 16 -1.66 1.27 9.63
N GLN A 17 -1.48 0.84 8.37
CA GLN A 17 -0.43 -0.11 7.98
C GLN A 17 0.97 0.44 8.25
N PHE A 18 1.23 1.69 7.89
CA PHE A 18 2.54 2.31 8.11
C PHE A 18 2.88 2.39 9.60
N LEU A 19 1.92 2.84 10.41
CA LEU A 19 2.07 2.87 11.87
C LEU A 19 2.22 1.45 12.46
N GLY A 20 1.45 0.47 11.96
CA GLY A 20 1.57 -0.93 12.37
C GLY A 20 2.96 -1.50 12.12
N LEU A 21 3.57 -1.19 10.97
CA LEU A 21 4.93 -1.60 10.65
C LEU A 21 6.00 -0.88 11.49
N ILE A 22 5.79 0.40 11.83
CA ILE A 22 6.67 1.12 12.76
C ILE A 22 6.60 0.49 14.16
N VAL A 23 5.39 0.21 14.65
CA VAL A 23 5.20 -0.46 15.95
C VAL A 23 5.86 -1.83 15.94
N PHE A 24 5.73 -2.58 14.85
CA PHE A 24 6.42 -3.86 14.69
C PHE A 24 7.95 -3.73 14.68
N ALA A 25 8.49 -2.73 13.98
CA ALA A 25 9.93 -2.48 13.90
C ALA A 25 10.56 -2.05 15.25
N LEU A 26 9.79 -1.34 16.08
CA LEU A 26 10.23 -0.86 17.40
C LEU A 26 9.86 -1.79 18.55
N SER A 27 9.08 -2.84 18.30
CA SER A 27 8.53 -3.71 19.34
C SER A 27 9.58 -4.66 19.93
N PRO A 28 9.86 -4.61 21.25
CA PRO A 28 10.69 -5.59 21.93
C PRO A 28 9.91 -6.83 22.38
N SER A 29 8.58 -6.86 22.24
CA SER A 29 7.70 -7.92 22.77
C SER A 29 7.01 -8.72 21.67
N ILE A 30 7.07 -10.05 21.76
CA ILE A 30 6.47 -10.96 20.77
C ILE A 30 4.96 -10.76 20.61
N TRP A 31 4.25 -10.46 21.70
CA TRP A 31 2.79 -10.26 21.68
C TRP A 31 2.39 -8.99 20.92
N ILE A 32 3.15 -7.92 21.12
CA ILE A 32 2.95 -6.64 20.42
C ILE A 32 3.24 -6.83 18.94
N SER A 33 4.30 -7.57 18.61
CA SER A 33 4.67 -7.89 17.23
C SER A 33 3.60 -8.71 16.50
N TYR A 34 3.03 -9.73 17.16
CA TYR A 34 1.91 -10.50 16.61
C TYR A 34 0.68 -9.62 16.35
N GLY A 35 0.30 -8.78 17.32
CA GLY A 35 -0.81 -7.85 17.16
C GLY A 35 -0.57 -6.88 15.99
N ALA A 36 0.63 -6.30 15.92
CA ALA A 36 0.99 -5.35 14.88
C ALA A 36 0.94 -5.98 13.47
N ILE A 37 1.51 -7.17 13.28
CA ILE A 37 1.48 -7.89 11.99
C ILE A 37 0.03 -8.25 11.62
N PHE A 38 -0.75 -8.74 12.58
CA PHE A 38 -2.15 -9.12 12.34
C PHE A 38 -2.99 -7.94 11.85
N PHE A 39 -2.94 -6.80 12.54
CA PHE A 39 -3.65 -5.60 12.13
C PHE A 39 -3.13 -5.03 10.81
N THR A 40 -1.81 -5.03 10.61
CA THR A 40 -1.19 -4.58 9.36
C THR A 40 -1.69 -5.42 8.18
N GLY A 41 -1.71 -6.74 8.32
CA GLY A 41 -2.23 -7.64 7.29
C GLY A 41 -3.71 -7.44 7.00
N LEU A 42 -4.53 -7.21 8.05
CA LEU A 42 -5.96 -6.93 7.90
C LEU A 42 -6.21 -5.65 7.09
N LEU A 43 -5.50 -4.57 7.41
CA LEU A 43 -5.60 -3.28 6.70
C LEU A 43 -5.15 -3.40 5.24
N MET A 44 -4.05 -4.12 5.01
CA MET A 44 -3.49 -4.31 3.67
C MET A 44 -4.41 -5.18 2.78
N GLY A 45 -5.08 -6.18 3.35
CA GLY A 45 -6.13 -6.94 2.67
C GLY A 45 -7.32 -6.08 2.25
N GLY A 46 -7.71 -5.11 3.08
CA GLY A 46 -8.77 -4.13 2.75
C GLY A 46 -8.41 -3.24 1.56
N ILE A 47 -7.19 -2.73 1.51
CA ILE A 47 -6.69 -1.90 0.39
C ILE A 47 -6.73 -2.69 -0.93
N PHE A 48 -6.29 -3.95 -0.91
CA PHE A 48 -6.29 -4.80 -2.10
C PHE A 48 -7.71 -5.08 -2.61
N SER A 49 -8.66 -5.39 -1.72
CA SER A 49 -10.05 -5.65 -2.07
C SER A 49 -10.74 -4.43 -2.68
N ILE A 50 -10.49 -3.24 -2.14
CA ILE A 50 -11.02 -1.98 -2.70
C ILE A 50 -10.36 -1.63 -4.03
N GLY A 51 -9.06 -1.86 -4.17
CA GLY A 51 -8.35 -1.67 -5.44
C GLY A 51 -8.95 -2.51 -6.56
N LEU A 52 -9.29 -3.78 -6.26
CA LEU A 52 -10.01 -4.66 -7.19
C LEU A 52 -11.39 -4.11 -7.55
N LEU A 53 -12.15 -3.62 -6.56
CA LEU A 53 -13.48 -3.04 -6.78
C LEU A 53 -13.42 -1.85 -7.75
N ILE A 54 -12.49 -0.92 -7.54
CA ILE A 54 -12.32 0.28 -8.39
C ILE A 54 -11.93 -0.12 -9.81
N ILE A 55 -10.97 -1.04 -9.95
CA ILE A 55 -10.50 -1.52 -11.26
C ILE A 55 -11.60 -2.24 -12.01
N ASN A 56 -12.40 -3.05 -11.32
CA ASN A 56 -13.49 -3.79 -11.93
C ASN A 56 -14.59 -2.86 -12.42
N ASP A 57 -14.97 -1.87 -11.60
CA ASP A 57 -15.97 -0.86 -11.97
C ASP A 57 -15.54 0.01 -13.16
N THR A 58 -14.24 0.26 -13.30
CA THR A 58 -13.66 1.09 -14.37
C THR A 58 -13.43 0.31 -15.67
N SER A 59 -13.18 -1.01 -15.60
CA SER A 59 -12.78 -1.85 -16.75
C SER A 59 -13.94 -2.61 -17.40
N LYS A 60 -15.14 -2.03 -17.44
CA LYS A 60 -16.37 -2.67 -17.94
C LYS A 60 -16.14 -3.34 -19.31
N GLY A 61 -16.29 -4.67 -19.36
CA GLY A 61 -16.08 -5.50 -20.54
C GLY A 61 -14.71 -6.19 -20.66
N HIS A 62 -13.72 -5.87 -19.82
CA HIS A 62 -12.41 -6.54 -19.75
C HIS A 62 -12.01 -6.95 -18.31
N GLU A 63 -13.00 -7.01 -17.43
CA GLU A 63 -12.92 -7.27 -15.99
C GLU A 63 -12.01 -8.45 -15.63
N GLU A 64 -12.17 -9.59 -16.31
CA GLU A 64 -11.38 -10.81 -16.05
C GLU A 64 -9.89 -10.59 -16.31
N ARG A 65 -9.52 -9.88 -17.39
CA ARG A 65 -8.11 -9.67 -17.74
C ARG A 65 -7.45 -8.66 -16.81
N THR A 66 -8.15 -7.59 -16.47
CA THR A 66 -7.59 -6.56 -15.58
C THR A 66 -7.47 -7.06 -14.15
N THR A 67 -8.46 -7.80 -13.66
CA THR A 67 -8.41 -8.46 -12.34
C THR A 67 -7.31 -9.50 -12.28
N SER A 68 -7.22 -10.39 -13.28
CA SER A 68 -6.16 -11.40 -13.37
C SER A 68 -4.77 -10.78 -13.40
N LEU A 69 -4.57 -9.71 -14.18
CA LEU A 69 -3.31 -8.98 -14.22
C LEU A 69 -2.98 -8.33 -12.87
N LEU A 70 -3.97 -7.74 -12.18
CA LEU A 70 -3.75 -7.13 -10.87
C LEU A 70 -3.33 -8.17 -9.82
N VAL A 71 -3.99 -9.34 -9.81
CA VAL A 71 -3.64 -10.46 -8.93
C VAL A 71 -2.25 -11.00 -9.28
N ALA A 72 -1.94 -11.13 -10.57
CA ALA A 72 -0.61 -11.57 -11.03
C ALA A 72 0.50 -10.60 -10.61
N LEU A 73 0.26 -9.29 -10.70
CA LEU A 73 1.18 -8.26 -10.23
C LEU A 73 1.34 -8.28 -8.71
N GLY A 74 0.25 -8.53 -7.97
CA GLY A 74 0.29 -8.73 -6.52
C GLY A 74 1.18 -9.92 -6.13
N GLY A 75 1.01 -11.05 -6.81
CA GLY A 75 1.83 -12.25 -6.61
C GLY A 75 3.30 -12.04 -7.00
N LEU A 76 3.55 -11.37 -8.13
CA LEU A 76 4.89 -11.03 -8.60
C LEU A 76 5.62 -10.13 -7.59
N GLY A 77 4.95 -9.08 -7.09
CA GLY A 77 5.50 -8.22 -6.03
C GLY A 77 5.84 -9.02 -4.78
N GLY A 78 4.94 -9.92 -4.36
CA GLY A 78 5.12 -10.80 -3.22
C GLY A 78 6.28 -11.80 -3.35
N ALA A 79 6.73 -12.13 -4.57
CA ALA A 79 7.87 -13.02 -4.80
C ALA A 79 9.19 -12.26 -5.01
N ILE A 80 9.17 -11.13 -5.73
CA ILE A 80 10.36 -10.34 -6.04
C ILE A 80 10.88 -9.61 -4.80
N LEU A 81 9.98 -9.03 -3.98
CA LEU A 81 10.38 -8.26 -2.80
C LEU A 81 11.14 -9.09 -1.77
N PRO A 82 10.69 -10.29 -1.34
CA PRO A 82 11.44 -11.11 -0.38
C PRO A 82 12.80 -11.55 -0.93
N LYS A 83 12.89 -11.83 -2.24
CA LYS A 83 14.17 -12.18 -2.86
C LYS A 83 15.15 -11.00 -2.81
N LEU A 84 14.71 -9.81 -3.21
CA LEU A 84 15.54 -8.61 -3.19
C LEU A 84 15.98 -8.26 -1.76
N VAL A 85 15.07 -8.36 -0.79
CA VAL A 85 15.37 -8.10 0.62
C VAL A 85 16.32 -9.17 1.19
N GLY A 86 16.17 -10.43 0.80
CA GLY A 86 17.10 -11.51 1.14
C GLY A 86 18.52 -11.25 0.64
N GLU A 87 18.67 -10.87 -0.63
CA GLU A 87 19.97 -10.53 -1.21
C GLU A 87 20.60 -9.28 -0.55
N LEU A 88 19.78 -8.29 -0.14
CA LEU A 88 20.26 -7.12 0.61
C LEU A 88 20.76 -7.47 2.01
N ILE A 89 20.17 -8.47 2.66
CA ILE A 89 20.59 -8.99 3.97
C ILE A 89 21.93 -9.72 3.84
N ASP A 90 22.07 -10.59 2.83
CA ASP A 90 23.32 -11.31 2.56
C ASP A 90 24.49 -10.36 2.26
N LEU A 91 24.22 -9.19 1.66
CA LEU A 91 25.24 -8.16 1.41
C LEU A 91 25.67 -7.41 2.69
N ILE A 92 24.79 -7.33 3.70
CA ILE A 92 24.97 -6.58 4.95
C ILE A 92 25.05 -7.59 6.11
N ASP A 93 26.12 -8.38 6.11
CA ASP A 93 26.47 -9.50 7.00
C ASP A 93 26.37 -9.24 8.54
N ARG A 94 26.04 -8.02 8.99
CA ARG A 94 26.09 -7.63 10.43
C ARG A 94 24.80 -7.07 11.02
N PHE A 95 23.76 -6.77 10.23
CA PHE A 95 22.54 -6.11 10.73
C PHE A 95 21.22 -6.73 10.18
N ALA A 96 21.24 -8.04 9.92
CA ALA A 96 20.21 -8.77 9.18
C ALA A 96 18.76 -8.43 9.57
N ILE A 97 18.39 -8.56 10.86
CA ILE A 97 16.99 -8.43 11.30
C ILE A 97 16.51 -6.98 11.27
N SER A 98 17.33 -6.05 11.75
CA SER A 98 16.96 -4.63 11.81
C SER A 98 16.81 -4.05 10.40
N VAL A 99 17.73 -4.39 9.49
CA VAL A 99 17.70 -3.92 8.10
C VAL A 99 16.42 -4.38 7.41
N THR A 100 16.00 -5.64 7.55
CA THR A 100 14.75 -6.14 6.97
C THR A 100 13.54 -5.33 7.43
N LEU A 101 13.43 -5.07 8.74
CA LEU A 101 12.31 -4.33 9.32
C LEU A 101 12.26 -2.89 8.79
N TRP A 102 13.41 -2.21 8.75
CA TRP A 102 13.51 -0.86 8.22
C TRP A 102 13.28 -0.79 6.71
N THR A 103 13.66 -1.81 5.94
CA THR A 103 13.33 -1.90 4.52
C THR A 103 11.82 -2.04 4.30
N MET A 104 11.12 -2.83 5.12
CA MET A 104 9.65 -2.94 5.07
C MET A 104 8.97 -1.62 5.41
N VAL A 105 9.45 -0.90 6.43
CA VAL A 105 8.99 0.45 6.76
C VAL A 105 9.26 1.42 5.60
N GLY A 106 10.41 1.29 4.93
CA GLY A 106 10.76 2.07 3.73
C GLY A 106 9.78 1.85 2.58
N PHE A 107 9.43 0.60 2.27
CA PHE A 107 8.41 0.30 1.25
C PHE A 107 7.03 0.84 1.64
N ALA A 108 6.64 0.71 2.91
CA ALA A 108 5.39 1.29 3.40
C ALA A 108 5.38 2.82 3.30
N PHE A 109 6.51 3.48 3.57
CA PHE A 109 6.66 4.92 3.37
C PHE A 109 6.50 5.31 1.90
N ILE A 110 7.10 4.56 0.97
CA ILE A 110 6.92 4.77 -0.47
C ILE A 110 5.44 4.67 -0.85
N LEU A 111 4.71 3.68 -0.34
CA LEU A 111 3.27 3.53 -0.60
C LEU A 111 2.45 4.71 -0.08
N VAL A 112 2.73 5.19 1.14
CA VAL A 112 2.07 6.38 1.70
C VAL A 112 2.39 7.63 0.89
N SER A 113 3.65 7.81 0.48
CA SER A 113 4.09 8.92 -0.36
C SER A 113 3.38 8.89 -1.72
N LEU A 114 3.31 7.72 -2.35
CA LEU A 114 2.60 7.54 -3.63
C LEU A 114 1.12 7.90 -3.50
N MET A 115 0.46 7.49 -2.42
CA MET A 115 -0.92 7.89 -2.15
C MET A 115 -1.08 9.39 -1.91
N GLY A 116 -0.13 10.02 -1.22
CA GLY A 116 -0.08 11.47 -1.06
C GLY A 116 0.03 12.19 -2.41
N VAL A 117 0.87 11.69 -3.32
CA VAL A 117 1.01 12.23 -4.68
C VAL A 117 -0.28 12.05 -5.49
N ILE A 118 -0.91 10.88 -5.44
CA ILE A 118 -2.18 10.62 -6.13
C ILE A 118 -3.26 11.58 -5.61
N PHE A 119 -3.34 11.76 -4.30
CA PHE A 119 -4.26 12.70 -3.67
C PHE A 119 -4.03 14.14 -4.16
N TYR A 120 -2.76 14.57 -4.22
CA TYR A 120 -2.38 15.90 -4.70
C TYR A 120 -2.75 16.12 -6.17
N LEU A 121 -2.49 15.13 -7.04
CA LEU A 121 -2.82 15.20 -8.45
C LEU A 121 -4.33 15.25 -8.69
N LYS A 122 -5.11 14.44 -7.96
CA LYS A 122 -6.58 14.46 -8.02
C LYS A 122 -7.15 15.83 -7.63
N ASN A 123 -6.61 16.44 -6.58
CA ASN A 123 -7.04 17.76 -6.14
C ASN A 123 -6.72 18.86 -7.18
N LYS A 124 -5.60 18.70 -7.91
CA LYS A 124 -5.21 19.63 -8.99
C LYS A 124 -6.09 19.47 -10.24
N SER A 125 -6.47 18.25 -10.62
CA SER A 125 -7.38 18.02 -11.75
C SER A 125 -8.79 18.57 -11.49
N GLU A 126 -9.29 18.46 -10.25
CA GLU A 126 -10.60 19.03 -9.87
C GLU A 126 -10.60 20.57 -10.00
N GLN A 127 -9.48 21.25 -9.71
CA GLN A 127 -9.39 22.71 -9.85
C GLN A 127 -9.34 23.17 -11.31
N VAL A 128 -8.61 22.45 -12.18
CA VAL A 128 -8.49 22.78 -13.60
C VAL A 128 -9.83 22.59 -14.34
N GLU A 129 -10.62 21.58 -13.98
CA GLU A 129 -11.96 21.39 -14.57
C GLU A 129 -12.95 22.48 -14.14
N ILE A 130 -12.84 22.99 -12.91
CA ILE A 130 -13.68 24.10 -12.42
C ILE A 130 -13.31 25.40 -13.13
N GLU A 131 -12.03 25.70 -13.30
CA GLU A 131 -11.57 26.90 -14.03
C GLU A 131 -12.00 26.88 -15.51
N SER A 132 -12.01 25.70 -16.14
CA SER A 132 -12.47 25.52 -17.52
C SER A 132 -13.98 25.62 -17.71
N LYS A 133 -14.80 25.40 -16.67
CA LYS A 133 -16.28 25.54 -16.76
C LYS A 133 -16.77 26.94 -16.39
N VAL A 134 -15.87 27.78 -15.86
CA VAL A 134 -16.16 29.16 -15.44
C VAL A 134 -15.67 30.18 -16.48
N SER A 135 -14.79 29.77 -17.41
CA SER A 135 -14.40 30.54 -18.60
C SER A 135 -15.26 30.21 -19.82
#